data_AF-A0A2S2N8F0-F1
#
_entry.id   AF-A0A2S2N8F0-F1
#
_cell.length_a   1.000
_cell.length_b   1.000
_cell.length_c   1.000
_cell.angle_alpha   90.00
_cell.angle_beta   90.00
_cell.angle_gamma   90.00
#
_symmetry.space_group_name_H-M   'P 1'
#
loop_
_entity.id
_entity.type
_entity.pdbx_description
1 polymer ?
#
loop_
_entity_poly.entity_id
_entity_poly.type
_entity_poly.pdbx_seq_one_letter_code
_entity_poly.pdbx_strand_id
1 'polypeptide(L)'
;MTSGKVFGELAILYNCKRTATIKAATDCKLWAIERQCFQTIMMRTGLIRQTEYTDFLKSVPIFKDLPEETLIKISDVLEETFYNAGDYIIRQGARGDTFFIINKGKVKVTIKQSNNAEDKYIRT
;
A
#
# COMPACT_ATOMS: atom_id res chain seq x y z
N MET A 1 5.22 31.20 -11.82
CA MET A 1 5.27 29.71 -11.86
C MET A 1 4.62 29.25 -13.15
N THR A 2 5.02 28.10 -13.70
CA THR A 2 4.45 27.53 -14.92
C THR A 2 3.47 26.40 -14.57
N SER A 3 2.76 25.88 -15.58
CA SER A 3 1.86 24.73 -15.42
C SER A 3 2.55 23.55 -14.70
N GLY A 4 1.81 22.85 -13.84
CA GLY A 4 2.29 21.70 -13.06
C GLY A 4 2.98 22.02 -11.73
N LYS A 5 3.24 23.29 -11.41
CA LYS A 5 3.81 23.69 -10.12
C LYS A 5 2.73 23.92 -9.05
N VAL A 6 3.04 23.56 -7.81
CA VAL A 6 2.17 23.72 -6.63
C VAL A 6 2.63 24.91 -5.80
N PHE A 7 1.68 25.60 -5.15
CA PHE A 7 1.97 26.62 -4.14
C PHE A 7 0.92 26.59 -3.02
N GLY A 8 1.34 26.97 -1.81
CA GLY A 8 0.45 26.98 -0.63
C GLY A 8 0.24 25.60 0.01
N GLU A 9 1.06 24.62 -0.36
CA GLU A 9 1.12 23.25 0.15
C GLU A 9 1.42 23.19 1.65
N LEU A 10 2.20 24.14 2.16
CA LEU A 10 2.48 24.24 3.59
C LEU A 10 1.21 24.44 4.42
N ALA A 11 0.19 25.14 3.89
CA ALA A 11 -1.07 25.33 4.61
C ALA A 11 -1.90 24.04 4.71
N ILE A 12 -1.60 23.04 3.88
CA ILE A 12 -2.23 21.73 3.94
C ILE A 12 -1.58 20.90 5.06
N LEU A 13 -0.24 20.84 5.07
CA LEU A 13 0.54 20.04 6.03
C LEU A 13 0.59 20.68 7.43
N TYR A 14 0.81 21.98 7.49
CA TYR A 14 1.03 22.74 8.72
C TYR A 14 -0.05 23.82 8.88
N ASN A 15 -0.53 24.04 10.11
CA ASN A 15 -1.54 25.08 10.39
C ASN A 15 -0.91 26.47 10.38
N CYS A 16 -0.41 26.92 9.23
CA CYS A 16 0.35 28.15 9.11
C CYS A 16 -0.43 29.24 8.39
N LYS A 17 -0.19 30.50 8.80
CA LYS A 17 -0.61 31.68 8.03
C LYS A 17 0.12 31.69 6.68
N ARG A 18 -0.47 32.35 5.67
CA ARG A 18 0.17 32.52 4.36
C ARG A 18 1.51 33.26 4.55
N THR A 19 2.58 32.69 4.04
CA THR A 19 3.94 33.23 4.15
C THR A 19 4.29 34.19 3.01
N ALA A 20 3.48 34.20 1.94
CA ALA A 20 3.67 35.05 0.78
C ALA A 20 2.31 35.42 0.17
N THR A 21 2.30 36.53 -0.57
CA THR A 21 1.17 36.96 -1.40
C THR A 21 1.43 36.51 -2.84
N ILE A 22 0.43 35.90 -3.47
CA ILE A 22 0.48 35.48 -4.88
C ILE A 22 -0.52 36.32 -5.67
N LYS A 23 -0.05 36.94 -6.75
CA LYS A 23 -0.89 37.67 -7.71
C LYS A 23 -0.83 36.95 -9.06
N ALA A 24 -1.98 36.82 -9.73
CA ALA A 24 -2.02 36.32 -11.09
C ALA A 24 -1.29 37.30 -12.01
N ALA A 25 -0.29 36.80 -12.74
CA ALA A 25 0.46 37.61 -13.72
C ALA A 25 -0.28 37.72 -15.07
N THR A 26 -1.10 36.71 -15.37
CA THR A 26 -1.98 36.60 -16.54
C THR A 26 -3.28 35.95 -16.10
N ASP A 27 -4.24 35.79 -17.01
CA ASP A 27 -5.40 34.94 -16.77
C ASP A 27 -4.95 33.50 -16.46
N CYS A 28 -5.52 32.93 -15.41
CA CYS A 28 -5.13 31.63 -14.87
C CYS A 28 -6.36 30.79 -14.54
N LYS A 29 -6.28 29.48 -14.82
CA LYS A 29 -7.23 28.48 -14.32
C LYS A 29 -6.48 27.57 -13.34
N LEU A 30 -7.01 27.44 -12.13
CA LEU A 30 -6.36 26.72 -11.04
C LEU A 30 -7.30 25.64 -10.48
N TRP A 31 -6.72 24.55 -10.01
CA TRP A 31 -7.39 23.58 -9.15
C TRP A 31 -7.03 23.90 -7.70
N ALA A 32 -8.03 23.94 -6.82
CA ALA A 32 -7.84 24.22 -5.41
C ALA A 32 -8.48 23.10 -4.58
N ILE A 33 -7.80 22.71 -3.50
CA ILE A 33 -8.33 21.80 -2.49
C ILE A 33 -8.22 22.48 -1.13
N GLU A 34 -9.33 22.46 -0.38
CA GLU A 34 -9.36 22.98 0.98
C GLU A 34 -8.65 22.05 1.94
N ARG A 35 -8.01 22.61 2.96
CA ARG A 35 -7.28 21.84 3.96
C ARG A 35 -8.16 20.80 4.64
N GLN A 36 -9.35 21.18 5.08
CA GLN A 36 -10.25 20.27 5.78
C GLN A 36 -10.67 19.11 4.87
N CYS A 37 -10.90 19.38 3.59
CA CYS A 37 -11.17 18.35 2.59
C CYS A 37 -9.97 17.40 2.44
N PHE A 38 -8.75 17.93 2.26
CA PHE A 38 -7.53 17.12 2.15
C PHE A 38 -7.30 16.26 3.41
N GLN A 39 -7.37 16.86 4.60
CA GLN A 39 -7.17 16.14 5.87
C GLN A 39 -8.24 15.06 6.09
N THR A 40 -9.50 15.36 5.78
CA THR A 40 -10.60 14.40 5.88
C THR A 40 -10.38 13.22 4.95
N ILE A 41 -10.00 13.48 3.70
CA ILE A 41 -9.72 12.42 2.72
C ILE A 41 -8.53 11.58 3.20
N MET A 42 -7.39 12.21 3.53
CA MET A 42 -6.20 11.49 3.97
C MET A 42 -6.46 10.63 5.22
N MET A 43 -7.15 11.17 6.24
CA MET A 43 -7.51 10.43 7.45
C MET A 43 -8.48 9.29 7.14
N ARG A 44 -9.52 9.55 6.35
CA ARG A 44 -10.49 8.50 5.96
C ARG A 44 -9.82 7.40 5.16
N THR A 45 -8.98 7.72 4.19
CA THR A 45 -8.25 6.73 3.39
C THR A 45 -7.34 5.89 4.29
N GLY A 46 -6.64 6.49 5.25
CA GLY A 46 -5.84 5.76 6.23
C GLY A 46 -6.66 4.80 7.09
N LEU A 47 -7.77 5.28 7.68
CA LEU A 47 -8.67 4.47 8.51
C LEU A 47 -9.31 3.33 7.72
N ILE A 48 -9.83 3.62 6.52
CA ILE A 48 -10.43 2.60 5.64
C ILE A 48 -9.40 1.51 5.33
N ARG A 49 -8.18 1.88 4.93
CA ARG A 49 -7.11 0.92 4.64
C ARG A 49 -6.77 0.06 5.87
N GLN A 50 -6.68 0.67 7.05
CA GLN A 50 -6.40 -0.05 8.29
C GLN A 50 -7.51 -1.05 8.63
N THR A 51 -8.77 -0.64 8.50
CA THR A 51 -9.93 -1.53 8.71
C THR A 51 -9.93 -2.67 7.71
N GLU A 52 -9.77 -2.39 6.41
CA GLU A 52 -9.72 -3.40 5.35
C GLU A 52 -8.61 -4.44 5.60
N TYR A 53 -7.41 -4.00 5.96
CA TYR A 53 -6.29 -4.91 6.23
C TYR A 53 -6.53 -5.73 7.50
N THR A 54 -7.03 -5.09 8.56
CA THR A 54 -7.31 -5.79 9.83
C THR A 54 -8.40 -6.84 9.64
N ASP A 55 -9.47 -6.53 8.91
CA ASP A 55 -10.55 -7.47 8.61
C ASP A 55 -10.10 -8.60 7.69
N PHE A 56 -9.23 -8.31 6.72
CA PHE A 56 -8.59 -9.34 5.92
C PHE A 56 -7.74 -10.28 6.80
N LEU A 57 -6.90 -9.74 7.69
CA LEU A 57 -6.06 -10.54 8.59
C LEU A 57 -6.89 -11.44 9.52
N LYS A 58 -8.05 -10.95 10.01
CA LYS A 58 -9.01 -11.77 10.80
C LYS A 58 -9.52 -12.99 10.02
N SER A 59 -9.59 -12.91 8.69
CA SER A 59 -10.02 -14.03 7.84
C SER A 59 -8.93 -15.09 7.61
N VAL A 60 -7.66 -14.76 7.87
CA VAL A 60 -6.54 -15.67 7.65
C VAL A 60 -6.44 -16.67 8.82
N PRO A 61 -6.52 -17.99 8.57
CA PRO A 61 -6.59 -18.98 9.65
C PRO A 61 -5.44 -18.92 10.66
N ILE A 62 -4.23 -18.56 10.23
CA ILE A 62 -3.04 -18.48 11.10
C ILE A 62 -3.11 -17.32 12.11
N PHE A 63 -3.96 -16.32 11.86
CA PHE A 63 -4.11 -15.14 12.71
C PHE A 63 -5.42 -15.11 13.51
N LYS A 64 -6.25 -16.16 13.39
CA LYS A 64 -7.60 -16.21 13.98
C LYS A 64 -7.61 -15.99 15.50
N ASP A 65 -6.58 -16.48 16.20
CA ASP A 65 -6.49 -16.43 17.67
C ASP A 65 -5.66 -15.24 18.17
N LEU A 66 -5.21 -14.35 17.27
CA LEU A 66 -4.48 -13.15 17.68
C LEU A 66 -5.44 -12.05 18.19
N PRO A 67 -5.08 -11.35 19.27
CA PRO A 67 -5.83 -10.18 19.72
C PRO A 67 -5.92 -9.11 18.62
N GLU A 68 -7.03 -8.38 18.59
CA GLU A 68 -7.27 -7.32 17.60
C GLU A 68 -6.17 -6.24 17.61
N GLU A 69 -5.67 -5.85 18.79
CA GLU A 69 -4.56 -4.90 18.90
C GLU A 69 -3.28 -5.39 18.20
N THR A 70 -3.04 -6.71 18.19
CA THR A 70 -1.91 -7.30 17.47
C THR A 70 -2.15 -7.27 15.97
N LEU A 71 -3.38 -7.54 15.51
CA LEU A 71 -3.75 -7.45 14.10
C LEU A 71 -3.63 -6.02 13.56
N ILE A 72 -3.98 -5.02 14.37
CA ILE A 72 -3.80 -3.60 14.05
C ILE A 72 -2.30 -3.29 13.86
N LYS A 73 -1.44 -3.75 14.77
CA LYS A 73 0.01 -3.55 14.63
C LYS A 73 0.59 -4.24 13.41
N ILE A 74 0.06 -5.42 13.05
CA ILE A 74 0.48 -6.13 11.83
C ILE A 74 -0.03 -5.38 10.59
N SER A 75 -1.27 -4.88 10.59
CA SER A 75 -1.83 -4.14 9.46
C SER A 75 -1.11 -2.82 9.20
N ASP A 76 -0.60 -2.17 10.26
CA ASP A 76 0.20 -0.94 10.15
C ASP A 76 1.57 -1.15 9.45
N VAL A 77 2.14 -2.36 9.52
CA VAL A 77 3.44 -2.70 8.90
C VAL A 77 3.32 -3.55 7.65
N LEU A 78 2.10 -3.92 7.25
CA LEU A 78 1.86 -4.75 6.07
C LEU A 78 2.11 -3.95 4.79
N GLU A 79 3.01 -4.42 3.95
CA GLU A 79 3.31 -3.83 2.66
C GLU A 79 2.64 -4.60 1.52
N GLU A 80 1.85 -3.89 0.70
CA GLU A 80 1.25 -4.48 -0.49
C GLU A 80 2.28 -4.56 -1.62
N THR A 81 2.46 -5.77 -2.16
CA THR A 81 3.37 -6.04 -3.28
C THR A 81 2.61 -6.68 -4.44
N PHE A 82 2.94 -6.27 -5.66
CA PHE A 82 2.26 -6.72 -6.88
C PHE A 82 3.22 -7.54 -7.74
N TYR A 83 2.71 -8.67 -8.23
CA TYR A 83 3.42 -9.58 -9.14
C TYR A 83 2.56 -9.82 -10.37
N ASN A 84 3.18 -9.76 -11.55
CA ASN A 84 2.53 -10.10 -12.81
C ASN A 84 2.50 -11.63 -13.00
N ALA A 85 1.67 -12.09 -13.93
CA ALA A 85 1.65 -13.49 -14.31
C ALA A 85 3.02 -13.92 -14.86
N GLY A 86 3.62 -14.93 -14.22
CA GLY A 86 4.96 -15.44 -14.58
C GLY A 86 6.09 -14.92 -13.69
N ASP A 87 5.85 -13.91 -12.85
CA ASP A 87 6.86 -13.42 -11.91
C ASP A 87 7.13 -14.45 -10.81
N TYR A 88 8.39 -14.52 -10.38
CA TYR A 88 8.78 -15.34 -9.23
C TYR A 88 8.65 -14.52 -7.95
N ILE A 89 7.78 -14.96 -7.03
CA ILE A 89 7.64 -14.36 -5.69
C ILE A 89 8.78 -14.84 -4.78
N ILE A 90 9.05 -16.15 -4.77
CA ILE A 90 10.15 -16.78 -4.04
C ILE A 90 10.85 -17.78 -4.96
N ARG A 91 12.19 -17.90 -4.82
CA ARG A 91 12.98 -18.93 -5.52
C ARG A 91 13.50 -19.98 -4.54
N GLN A 92 13.41 -21.25 -4.92
CA GLN A 92 13.96 -22.36 -4.14
C GLN A 92 15.45 -22.14 -3.86
N GLY A 93 15.85 -22.31 -2.60
CA GLY A 93 17.24 -22.12 -2.14
C GLY A 93 17.62 -20.67 -1.78
N ALA A 94 16.74 -19.70 -2.01
CA ALA A 94 16.95 -18.33 -1.53
C ALA A 94 16.77 -18.24 0.00
N ARG A 95 17.43 -17.26 0.62
CA ARG A 95 17.21 -16.92 2.04
C ARG A 95 15.76 -16.49 2.25
N GLY A 96 15.13 -17.01 3.30
CA GLY A 96 13.76 -16.67 3.68
C GLY A 96 13.70 -15.96 5.02
N ASP A 97 13.33 -14.69 5.01
CA ASP A 97 13.03 -13.86 6.20
C ASP A 97 11.72 -13.07 6.04
N THR A 98 10.98 -13.32 4.95
CA THR A 98 9.70 -12.69 4.63
C THR A 98 8.61 -13.75 4.52
N PHE A 99 7.46 -13.53 5.14
CA PHE A 99 6.26 -14.33 4.91
C PHE A 99 5.26 -13.54 4.06
N PHE A 100 4.50 -14.24 3.23
CA PHE A 100 3.56 -13.63 2.27
C PHE A 100 2.14 -14.11 2.53
N ILE A 101 1.17 -13.24 2.31
CA ILE A 101 -0.26 -13.55 2.36
C ILE A 101 -0.86 -13.17 1.02
N ILE A 102 -1.62 -14.07 0.40
CA ILE A 102 -2.28 -13.79 -0.89
C ILE A 102 -3.56 -13.00 -0.59
N ASN A 103 -3.57 -11.70 -0.88
CA ASN A 103 -4.78 -10.88 -0.81
C ASN A 103 -5.73 -11.18 -1.98
N LYS A 104 -5.19 -11.29 -3.20
CA LYS A 104 -5.96 -11.56 -4.42
C LYS A 104 -5.13 -12.33 -5.44
N GLY A 105 -5.79 -13.21 -6.19
CA GLY A 105 -5.18 -14.01 -7.25
C GLY A 105 -4.89 -15.45 -6.81
N LYS A 106 -4.05 -16.14 -7.57
CA LYS A 106 -3.63 -17.52 -7.31
C LYS A 106 -2.14 -17.64 -7.61
N VAL A 107 -1.41 -18.44 -6.83
CA VAL A 107 0.01 -18.68 -7.04
C VAL A 107 0.23 -20.17 -7.33
N LYS A 108 1.25 -20.50 -8.12
CA LYS A 108 1.62 -21.89 -8.40
C LYS A 108 2.87 -22.22 -7.59
N VAL A 109 2.81 -23.26 -6.77
CA VAL A 109 3.97 -23.73 -5.99
C VAL A 109 4.62 -24.90 -6.72
N THR A 110 5.90 -24.77 -7.06
CA THR A 110 6.69 -25.81 -7.72
C THR A 110 8.01 -26.09 -6.99
N ILE A 111 8.60 -27.26 -7.22
CA ILE A 111 9.94 -27.65 -6.74
C ILE A 111 10.78 -28.14 -7.91
N LYS A 112 12.00 -27.61 -8.02
CA LYS A 112 13.02 -28.11 -8.93
C LYS A 112 13.54 -29.45 -8.42
N GLN A 113 13.35 -30.51 -9.19
CA GLN A 113 13.91 -31.83 -8.88
C GLN A 113 15.32 -31.96 -9.46
N SER A 114 16.20 -32.65 -8.74
CA SER A 114 17.60 -32.84 -9.12
C SER A 114 17.80 -33.57 -10.46
N ASN A 115 16.82 -34.39 -10.87
CA ASN A 115 16.94 -35.34 -11.98
C ASN A 115 16.00 -35.07 -13.17
N ASN A 116 15.23 -33.98 -13.16
CA ASN A 116 14.31 -33.64 -14.26
C ASN A 116 14.48 -32.18 -14.68
N ALA A 117 14.36 -31.93 -15.99
CA ALA A 117 14.43 -30.58 -16.54
C ALA A 117 13.17 -29.74 -16.21
N GLU A 118 12.06 -30.40 -15.84
CA GLU A 118 10.79 -29.74 -15.52
C GLU A 118 10.53 -29.65 -14.02
N ASP A 119 9.97 -28.50 -13.61
CA ASP A 119 9.59 -28.25 -12.23
C ASP A 119 8.37 -29.09 -11.82
N LYS A 120 8.45 -29.74 -10.65
CA LYS A 120 7.33 -30.51 -10.09
C LYS A 120 6.30 -29.56 -9.48
N TYR A 121 5.06 -29.62 -9.96
CA TYR A 121 3.94 -28.95 -9.31
C TYR A 121 3.64 -29.57 -7.93
N ILE A 122 3.48 -28.72 -6.90
CA ILE A 122 3.04 -29.14 -5.56
C ILE A 122 1.55 -28.84 -5.37
N ARG A 123 1.16 -27.57 -5.49
CA ARG A 123 -0.18 -27.07 -5.15
C ARG A 123 -0.40 -25.64 -5.68
N THR A 124 -1.66 -25.23 -5.71
CA THR A 124 -2.10 -23.83 -5.87
C THR A 124 -2.59 -23.31 -4.52
#